data_AF-A0A7S3DSM8-F1
#
_entry.id   AF-A0A7S3DSM8-F1
#
_cell.length_a   1.000
_cell.length_b   1.000
_cell.length_c   1.000
_cell.angle_alpha   90.00
_cell.angle_beta   90.00
_cell.angle_gamma   90.00
#
_symmetry.space_group_name_H-M   'P 1'
#
loop_
_entity.id
_entity.type
_entity.pdbx_description
1 polymer ?
#
loop_
_entity_poly.entity_id
_entity_poly.type
_entity_poly.pdbx_seq_one_letter_code
_entity_poly.pdbx_strand_id
1 'polypeptide(L)'
;DPVGFRSRSDWYCLKRSFVQFQRGNPLVFSTESNVLDRILASNRYNAVGPSLEGNPHALPHIFIGSQMATHYSPDDPLFWVHHSNVDRLWALWQVNNGHDQINDEDDFNEQT
;
A
#
# COMPACT_ATOMS: atom_id res chain seq x y z
N ASP A 1 9.94 19.03 8.40
CA ASP A 1 8.62 19.66 8.59
C ASP A 1 8.74 21.15 8.78
N PRO A 2 7.88 21.96 8.14
CA PRO A 2 6.43 21.83 8.32
C PRO A 2 5.59 21.89 7.03
N VAL A 3 4.39 21.33 7.16
CA VAL A 3 3.17 21.65 6.40
C VAL A 3 3.06 23.17 6.15
N GLY A 4 3.51 23.62 4.98
CA GLY A 4 3.52 25.03 4.60
C GLY A 4 3.21 25.17 3.12
N PHE A 5 2.17 25.95 2.80
CA PHE A 5 1.81 26.32 1.43
C PHE A 5 3.05 26.87 0.70
N ARG A 6 3.57 26.11 -0.25
CA ARG A 6 4.75 26.47 -1.04
C ARG A 6 4.46 27.67 -1.94
N SER A 7 5.46 28.53 -2.14
CA SER A 7 5.31 29.76 -2.94
C SER A 7 5.12 29.44 -4.44
N ARG A 8 4.64 30.41 -5.23
CA ARG A 8 4.39 30.27 -6.69
C ARG A 8 5.60 29.80 -7.52
N SER A 9 6.83 29.86 -7.00
CA SER A 9 8.04 29.43 -7.71
C SER A 9 8.44 27.96 -7.46
N ASP A 10 7.79 27.25 -6.52
CA ASP A 10 8.11 25.85 -6.17
C ASP A 10 7.17 24.84 -6.83
N TRP A 11 6.40 25.26 -7.83
CA TRP A 11 5.41 24.42 -8.51
C TRP A 11 6.15 23.46 -9.43
N TYR A 12 6.36 22.23 -8.96
CA TYR A 12 6.83 21.14 -9.78
C TYR A 12 5.63 20.43 -10.40
N CYS A 13 5.69 20.13 -11.71
CA CYS A 13 4.66 19.34 -12.35
C CYS A 13 4.58 17.95 -11.71
N LEU A 14 3.36 17.42 -11.58
CA LEU A 14 3.16 16.00 -11.35
C LEU A 14 3.86 15.23 -12.48
N LYS A 15 4.66 14.24 -12.12
CA LYS A 15 5.40 13.41 -13.07
C LYS A 15 5.13 11.96 -12.76
N ARG A 16 5.18 11.13 -13.80
CA ARG A 16 5.14 9.68 -13.71
C ARG A 16 6.30 9.16 -14.55
N SER A 17 6.98 8.15 -14.05
CA SER A 17 8.16 7.58 -14.71
C SER A 17 8.01 6.07 -14.67
N PHE A 18 7.09 5.54 -15.47
CA PHE A 18 6.72 4.12 -15.43
C PHE A 18 7.96 3.22 -15.52
N VAL A 19 8.31 2.57 -14.40
CA VAL A 19 9.53 1.78 -14.22
C VAL A 19 9.21 0.32 -14.51
N GLN A 20 9.96 -0.32 -15.40
CA GLN A 20 9.83 -1.76 -15.67
C GLN A 20 10.84 -2.62 -14.90
N PHE A 21 11.92 -2.01 -14.41
CA PHE A 21 13.01 -2.71 -13.72
C PHE A 21 13.45 -1.94 -12.47
N GLN A 22 13.58 -2.63 -11.34
CA GLN A 22 14.17 -2.08 -10.12
C GLN A 22 15.48 -2.83 -9.82
N ARG A 23 16.60 -2.10 -9.78
CA ARG A 23 17.95 -2.67 -9.57
C ARG A 23 18.28 -3.81 -10.55
N GLY A 24 17.85 -3.69 -11.80
CA GLY A 24 18.07 -4.69 -12.86
C GLY A 24 17.09 -5.86 -12.86
N ASN A 25 16.21 -5.98 -11.87
CA ASN A 25 15.17 -7.02 -11.83
C ASN A 25 13.86 -6.48 -12.39
N PRO A 26 13.14 -7.25 -13.23
CA PRO A 26 11.83 -6.85 -13.73
C PRO A 26 10.84 -6.69 -12.58
N LEU A 27 10.00 -5.66 -12.65
CA LEU A 27 8.87 -5.52 -11.74
C LEU A 27 7.77 -6.49 -12.15
N VAL A 28 7.48 -7.46 -11.29
CA VAL A 28 6.45 -8.47 -11.52
C VAL A 28 5.37 -8.32 -10.45
N PHE A 29 4.18 -7.89 -10.89
CA PHE A 29 3.01 -7.84 -10.02
C PHE A 29 2.52 -9.25 -9.72
N SER A 30 2.18 -9.48 -8.45
CA SER A 30 1.48 -10.70 -8.05
C SER A 30 0.07 -10.68 -8.62
N THR A 31 -0.43 -11.85 -9.04
CA THR A 31 -1.84 -11.99 -9.40
C THR A 31 -2.70 -11.77 -8.16
N GLU A 32 -3.97 -11.42 -8.36
CA GLU A 32 -4.92 -11.31 -7.25
C GLU A 32 -4.98 -12.60 -6.43
N SER A 33 -5.00 -13.77 -7.09
CA SER A 33 -4.98 -15.07 -6.40
C SER A 33 -3.76 -15.24 -5.50
N ASN A 34 -2.55 -14.91 -5.97
CA ASN A 34 -1.35 -15.05 -5.16
C ASN A 34 -1.29 -14.04 -4.01
N VAL A 35 -1.91 -12.87 -4.15
CA VAL A 35 -2.05 -11.93 -3.04
C VAL A 35 -3.05 -12.49 -2.02
N LEU A 36 -4.21 -12.95 -2.46
CA LEU A 36 -5.24 -13.55 -1.59
C LEU A 36 -4.70 -14.77 -0.84
N ASP A 37 -3.99 -15.68 -1.52
CA ASP A 37 -3.37 -16.85 -0.88
C ASP A 37 -2.42 -16.47 0.26
N ARG A 38 -1.73 -15.34 0.15
CA ARG A 38 -0.78 -14.88 1.17
C ARG A 38 -1.47 -14.16 2.33
N ILE A 39 -2.37 -13.23 2.04
CA ILE A 39 -3.02 -12.44 3.09
C ILE A 39 -3.99 -13.30 3.90
N LEU A 40 -4.68 -14.26 3.27
CA LEU A 40 -5.65 -15.11 3.95
C LEU A 40 -5.02 -16.32 4.67
N ALA A 41 -3.72 -16.56 4.51
CA ALA A 41 -3.03 -17.70 5.13
C ALA A 41 -2.79 -17.56 6.64
N SER A 42 -2.94 -16.36 7.21
CA SER A 42 -2.75 -16.12 8.64
C SER A 42 -3.87 -15.25 9.19
N ASN A 43 -4.32 -15.57 10.40
CA ASN A 43 -5.25 -14.74 11.17
C ASN A 43 -4.56 -13.71 12.05
N ARG A 44 -3.21 -13.65 12.04
CA ARG A 44 -2.45 -12.77 12.92
C ARG A 44 -2.27 -11.40 12.29
N TYR A 45 -2.62 -10.37 13.05
CA TYR A 45 -2.40 -8.98 12.65
C TYR A 45 -0.94 -8.69 12.24
N ASN A 46 0.04 -9.16 13.03
CA ASN A 46 1.46 -8.95 12.73
C ASN A 46 1.98 -9.66 11.46
N ALA A 47 1.21 -10.58 10.87
CA ALA A 47 1.55 -11.28 9.64
C ALA A 47 0.94 -10.65 8.38
N VAL A 48 -0.25 -10.04 8.48
CA VAL A 48 -0.95 -9.48 7.31
C VAL A 48 -0.30 -8.18 6.83
N GLY A 49 0.16 -7.32 7.75
CA GLY A 49 0.79 -6.04 7.42
C GLY A 49 1.96 -6.19 6.43
N PRO A 50 3.00 -6.98 6.74
CA PRO A 50 4.11 -7.23 5.81
C PRO A 50 3.68 -7.81 4.45
N SER A 51 2.60 -8.59 4.41
CA SER A 51 2.07 -9.19 3.19
C SER A 51 1.41 -8.15 2.29
N LEU A 52 0.71 -7.17 2.87
CA LEU A 52 0.12 -6.03 2.17
C LEU A 52 1.18 -5.00 1.75
N GLU A 53 2.10 -4.66 2.66
CA GLU A 53 3.17 -3.68 2.43
C GLU A 53 4.15 -4.09 1.32
N GLY A 54 4.29 -5.39 1.07
CA GLY A 54 5.17 -5.96 0.06
C GLY A 54 4.71 -5.71 -1.38
N ASN A 55 4.48 -6.79 -2.14
CA ASN A 55 4.16 -6.68 -3.56
C ASN A 55 2.92 -5.81 -3.87
N PRO A 56 1.77 -5.97 -3.18
CA PRO A 56 0.55 -5.26 -3.56
C PRO A 56 0.57 -3.78 -3.20
N HIS A 57 1.35 -3.33 -2.21
CA HIS A 57 1.54 -1.91 -1.89
C HIS A 57 2.79 -1.31 -2.56
N ALA A 58 3.98 -1.89 -2.36
CA ALA A 58 5.24 -1.27 -2.77
C ALA A 58 5.45 -1.24 -4.29
N LEU A 59 5.06 -2.29 -5.03
CA LEU A 59 5.37 -2.34 -6.46
C LEU A 59 4.59 -1.31 -7.28
N PRO A 60 3.30 -1.04 -7.06
CA PRO A 60 2.62 0.03 -7.77
C PRO A 60 3.25 1.42 -7.52
N HIS A 61 3.69 1.70 -6.28
CA HIS A 61 4.44 2.91 -5.95
C HIS A 61 5.73 3.04 -6.78
N ILE A 62 6.53 1.97 -6.82
CA ILE A 62 7.79 1.93 -7.58
C ILE A 62 7.54 2.00 -9.08
N PHE A 63 6.55 1.25 -9.56
CA PHE A 63 6.19 1.17 -10.97
C PHE A 63 5.75 2.52 -11.51
N ILE A 64 4.88 3.26 -10.82
CA ILE A 64 4.43 4.58 -11.29
C ILE A 64 5.60 5.59 -11.24
N GLY A 65 6.46 5.47 -10.23
CA GLY A 65 7.69 6.26 -10.12
C GLY A 65 7.44 7.73 -9.75
N SER A 66 8.50 8.54 -9.81
CA SER A 66 8.46 9.96 -9.44
C SER A 66 7.85 10.20 -8.05
N GLN A 67 6.83 11.05 -7.90
CA GLN A 67 6.17 11.32 -6.62
C GLN A 67 5.65 10.02 -5.98
N MET A 68 5.05 9.12 -6.77
CA MET A 68 4.52 7.84 -6.30
C MET A 68 5.58 6.91 -5.70
N ALA A 69 6.86 7.08 -6.00
CA ALA A 69 7.94 6.27 -5.41
C ALA A 69 8.58 6.91 -4.17
N THR A 70 8.00 7.98 -3.64
CA THR A 70 8.55 8.75 -2.50
C THR A 70 7.49 8.99 -1.42
N HIS A 71 7.89 9.66 -0.34
CA HIS A 71 6.96 10.14 0.70
C HIS A 71 5.90 11.12 0.16
N TYR A 72 6.15 11.75 -0.99
CA TYR A 72 5.20 12.63 -1.67
C TYR A 72 4.20 11.89 -2.55
N SER A 73 4.07 10.57 -2.42
CA SER A 73 3.11 9.79 -3.21
C SER A 73 1.66 10.27 -3.12
N PRO A 74 1.15 10.82 -1.98
CA PRO A 74 -0.20 11.38 -1.93
C PRO A 74 -0.44 12.60 -2.84
N ASP A 75 0.62 13.22 -3.39
CA ASP A 75 0.49 14.31 -4.37
C ASP A 75 -0.05 13.80 -5.73
N ASP A 76 0.09 12.50 -6.05
CA ASP A 76 -0.52 11.89 -7.24
C ASP A 76 -1.91 11.32 -6.89
N PRO A 77 -2.99 11.70 -7.59
CA PRO A 77 -4.33 11.13 -7.36
C PRO A 77 -4.41 9.60 -7.45
N LEU A 78 -3.48 8.95 -8.15
CA LEU A 78 -3.38 7.49 -8.19
C LEU A 78 -3.10 6.86 -6.82
N PHE A 79 -2.53 7.61 -5.88
CA PHE A 79 -2.33 7.18 -4.49
C PHE A 79 -3.62 6.66 -3.87
N TRP A 80 -4.72 7.41 -4.02
CA TRP A 80 -5.98 7.08 -3.37
C TRP A 80 -6.64 5.85 -3.97
N VAL A 81 -6.58 5.69 -5.29
CA VAL A 81 -7.11 4.48 -5.96
C VAL A 81 -6.28 3.25 -5.59
N HIS A 82 -4.95 3.40 -5.54
CA HIS A 82 -4.03 2.35 -5.11
C HIS A 82 -4.31 1.90 -3.67
N HIS A 83 -4.36 2.85 -2.74
CA HIS A 83 -4.64 2.58 -1.32
C HIS A 83 -6.07 2.09 -1.08
N SER A 84 -7.04 2.46 -1.91
CA SER A 84 -8.39 1.85 -1.85
C SER A 84 -8.36 0.35 -2.14
N ASN A 85 -7.47 -0.11 -3.03
CA ASN A 85 -7.31 -1.54 -3.28
C ASN A 85 -6.51 -2.24 -2.16
N VAL A 86 -5.52 -1.57 -1.56
CA VAL A 86 -4.82 -2.09 -0.36
C VAL A 86 -5.81 -2.24 0.81
N ASP A 87 -6.65 -1.24 1.04
CA ASP A 87 -7.72 -1.25 2.04
C ASP A 87 -8.75 -2.34 1.78
N ARG A 88 -9.17 -2.53 0.52
CA ARG A 88 -10.01 -3.67 0.12
C ARG A 88 -9.39 -5.02 0.54
N LEU A 89 -8.09 -5.21 0.32
CA LEU A 89 -7.41 -6.47 0.69
C LEU A 89 -7.36 -6.65 2.22
N TRP A 90 -7.13 -5.57 2.97
CA TRP A 90 -7.18 -5.59 4.43
C TRP A 90 -8.59 -5.94 4.94
N ALA A 91 -9.63 -5.32 4.38
CA ALA A 91 -11.02 -5.63 4.72
C ALA A 91 -11.39 -7.10 4.44
N LEU A 92 -10.92 -7.66 3.31
CA LEU A 92 -11.10 -9.09 3.02
C LEU A 92 -10.46 -10.00 4.07
N TRP A 93 -9.26 -9.63 4.54
CA TRP A 93 -8.61 -10.36 5.62
C TRP A 93 -9.39 -10.25 6.94
N GLN A 94 -9.92 -9.08 7.27
CA GLN A 94 -10.72 -8.88 8.49
C GLN A 94 -11.95 -9.79 8.48
N VAL A 95 -12.72 -9.75 7.39
CA VAL A 95 -13.93 -10.58 7.23
C VAL A 95 -13.60 -12.07 7.28
N ASN A 96 -12.49 -12.50 6.66
CA ASN A 96 -12.09 -13.91 6.67
C ASN A 96 -11.71 -14.43 8.07
N ASN A 97 -11.24 -13.55 8.96
CA ASN A 97 -10.69 -13.94 10.26
C ASN A 97 -11.55 -13.48 11.44
N GLY A 98 -12.70 -12.85 11.22
CA GLY A 98 -13.58 -12.34 12.27
C GLY A 98 -13.10 -11.05 12.93
N HIS A 99 -12.16 -10.33 12.31
CA HIS A 99 -11.65 -9.03 12.75
C HIS A 99 -12.47 -7.85 12.19
N ASP A 100 -13.67 -8.12 11.67
CA ASP A 100 -14.63 -7.13 11.19
C ASP A 100 -15.61 -6.68 12.29
N GLN A 101 -15.51 -7.29 13.48
CA GLN A 101 -16.30 -6.93 14.66
C GLN A 101 -15.64 -5.80 15.45
N ILE A 102 -16.43 -4.84 15.92
CA ILE A 102 -16.00 -3.80 16.86
C ILE A 102 -15.95 -4.41 18.27
N ASN A 103 -15.03 -5.34 18.49
CA ASN A 103 -14.74 -5.84 19.83
C ASN A 103 -13.35 -5.30 20.20
N ASP A 104 -13.34 -4.19 20.95
CA ASP A 104 -12.15 -3.40 21.27
C ASP A 104 -11.06 -4.16 22.07
N GLU A 105 -11.27 -5.43 22.44
CA GLU A 105 -10.34 -6.21 23.26
C GLU A 105 -9.35 -7.07 22.45
N ASP A 106 -9.69 -7.48 21.23
CA ASP A 106 -8.85 -8.37 20.41
C ASP A 106 -7.86 -7.57 19.53
N ASP A 107 -8.26 -6.39 19.05
CA ASP A 107 -7.49 -5.60 18.06
C ASP A 107 -6.22 -4.97 18.66
N PHE A 108 -6.22 -4.60 19.96
CA PHE A 108 -5.03 -4.04 20.63
C PHE A 108 -4.05 -5.12 21.13
N ASN A 109 -4.54 -6.31 21.46
CA ASN A 109 -3.74 -7.38 22.05
C ASN A 109 -3.02 -8.24 21.00
N GLU A 110 -3.45 -8.22 19.74
CA GLU A 110 -2.76 -8.89 18.62
C GLU A 110 -1.70 -8.02 17.90
N GLN A 111 -1.55 -6.75 18.30
CA GLN A 111 -0.58 -5.81 17.73
C GLN A 111 0.87 -6.02 18.22
N THR A 112 1.10 -6.90 19.21
CA THR A 112 2.44 -7.18 19.78
C THR A 112 3.04 -8.51 19.33
#